data_AF-A0A1F7FWG9-F1
#
_entry.id   AF-A0A1F7FWG9-F1
#
_cell.length_a   1.000
_cell.length_b   1.000
_cell.length_c   1.000
_cell.angle_alpha   90.00
_cell.angle_beta   90.00
_cell.angle_gamma   90.00
#
_symmetry.space_group_name_H-M   'P 1'
#
loop_
_entity.id
_entity.type
_entity.pdbx_description
1 polymer ?
#
loop_
_entity_poly.entity_id
_entity_poly.type
_entity_poly.pdbx_seq_one_letter_code
_entity_poly.pdbx_strand_id
1 'polypeptide(L)'
;MMKKTLMAILLFCVAVMSGGCVQEALVVPVAVVNGKIVVPPGQVPLGVKITVAGMSSAVAYAGDSGKYSIELRKSGRFLLIAHGRDFDAGYAWVDVELEKTVDAPDISLSGKIVGEALWVASIVDFPDATGFNIKSVDPVWSPASATMYDDGSHGDLLANDGIYALRLTNLTTGSQQYSLEYTKADGALETKLDPHRENTRNGYSEIYVLESTVKLARGYVTSDLNSVDYSKVKLATKKGSRSMYLNTDGGYSFAMEGNGREYLVFRSPDFHIRAIPIDLSTVTLYDVPTTTLSSKRSGELKVVLVASDFADVSNPTVVGSFKGWSNPQALYDDATHGDDVAGDGVYTCLFTGIAPGTYEYAFNINSENQVKDPYQESGNSTYSIIEVKQ
;
A
#
# COMPACT_ATOMS: atom_id res chain seq x y z
N MET A 1 34.29 -73.58 -49.95
CA MET A 1 34.60 -72.64 -48.85
C MET A 1 33.72 -71.37 -48.83
N MET A 2 33.13 -70.90 -49.95
CA MET A 2 32.32 -69.66 -50.02
C MET A 2 30.91 -69.68 -49.38
N LYS A 3 30.28 -70.86 -49.18
CA LYS A 3 28.89 -70.92 -48.69
C LYS A 3 28.72 -70.63 -47.19
N LYS A 4 29.73 -70.88 -46.36
CA LYS A 4 29.66 -70.62 -44.90
C LYS A 4 29.93 -69.17 -44.56
N THR A 5 30.77 -68.48 -45.34
CA THR A 5 31.09 -67.06 -45.15
C THR A 5 29.95 -66.15 -45.60
N LEU A 6 29.24 -66.50 -46.67
CA LEU A 6 28.08 -65.71 -47.15
C LEU A 6 26.87 -65.82 -46.20
N MET A 7 26.68 -66.99 -45.57
CA MET A 7 25.59 -67.22 -44.62
C MET A 7 25.85 -66.54 -43.26
N ALA A 8 27.12 -66.42 -42.85
CA ALA A 8 27.51 -65.66 -41.66
C ALA A 8 27.35 -64.13 -41.84
N ILE A 9 27.63 -63.61 -43.05
CA ILE A 9 27.43 -62.19 -43.37
C ILE A 9 25.93 -61.85 -43.46
N LEU A 10 25.11 -62.75 -44.02
CA LEU A 10 23.66 -62.54 -44.09
C LEU A 10 22.99 -62.60 -42.71
N LEU A 11 23.44 -63.47 -41.79
CA LEU A 11 22.94 -63.49 -40.41
C LEU A 11 23.36 -62.25 -39.61
N PHE A 12 24.55 -61.71 -39.86
CA PHE A 12 25.03 -60.50 -39.20
C PHE A 12 24.27 -59.25 -39.70
N CYS A 13 23.91 -59.18 -40.99
CA CYS A 13 23.11 -58.08 -41.52
C CYS A 13 21.65 -58.08 -41.03
N VAL A 14 21.05 -59.24 -40.75
CA VAL A 14 19.67 -59.33 -40.19
C VAL A 14 19.64 -58.96 -38.69
N ALA A 15 20.70 -59.24 -37.94
CA ALA A 15 20.81 -58.85 -36.53
C ALA A 15 21.03 -57.33 -36.33
N VAL A 16 21.70 -56.65 -37.26
CA VAL A 16 21.98 -55.20 -37.17
C VAL A 16 20.78 -54.35 -37.64
N MET A 17 19.86 -54.90 -38.43
CA MET A 17 18.67 -54.21 -38.94
C MET A 17 17.40 -54.41 -38.08
N SER A 18 17.46 -55.27 -37.06
CA SER A 18 16.35 -55.50 -36.11
C SER A 18 16.57 -54.85 -34.73
N GLY A 19 17.75 -54.28 -34.49
CA GLY A 19 18.02 -53.38 -33.38
C GLY A 19 17.50 -51.96 -33.65
N GLY A 20 16.23 -51.84 -34.03
CA GLY A 20 15.56 -50.56 -33.92
C GLY A 20 15.59 -50.18 -32.44
N CYS A 21 16.31 -49.11 -32.09
CA CYS A 21 16.14 -48.45 -30.81
C CYS A 21 14.68 -48.03 -30.71
N VAL A 22 13.83 -48.90 -30.16
CA VAL A 22 12.60 -48.47 -29.51
C VAL A 22 13.09 -47.79 -28.23
N GLN A 23 13.51 -46.53 -28.36
CA GLN A 23 13.29 -45.61 -27.26
C GLN A 23 11.77 -45.56 -27.13
N GLU A 24 11.20 -46.43 -26.28
CA GLU A 24 9.98 -46.06 -25.58
C GLU A 24 10.31 -44.68 -25.01
N ALA A 25 9.74 -43.65 -25.62
CA ALA A 25 9.68 -42.36 -24.98
C ALA A 25 9.10 -42.69 -23.60
N LEU A 26 9.88 -42.46 -22.55
CA LEU A 26 9.42 -42.63 -21.18
C LEU A 26 8.23 -41.69 -21.05
N VAL A 27 7.02 -42.22 -21.30
CA VAL A 27 5.77 -41.48 -21.17
C VAL A 27 5.62 -41.32 -19.67
N VAL A 28 6.16 -40.22 -19.16
CA VAL A 28 5.93 -39.85 -17.76
C VAL A 28 4.43 -39.58 -17.67
N PRO A 29 3.67 -40.36 -16.90
CA PRO A 29 2.24 -40.16 -16.81
C PRO A 29 1.96 -38.76 -16.28
N VAL A 30 1.02 -38.05 -16.91
CA VAL A 30 0.59 -36.69 -16.57
C VAL A 30 -0.91 -36.70 -16.35
N ALA A 31 -1.35 -36.00 -15.31
CA ALA A 31 -2.74 -35.61 -15.13
C ALA A 31 -2.92 -34.14 -15.53
N VAL A 32 -4.06 -33.81 -16.12
CA VAL A 32 -4.42 -32.42 -16.46
C VAL A 32 -5.54 -31.98 -15.54
N VAL A 33 -5.29 -30.94 -14.74
CA VAL A 33 -6.29 -30.34 -13.86
C VAL A 33 -6.83 -29.07 -14.52
N ASN A 34 -8.10 -29.09 -14.91
CA ASN A 34 -8.81 -27.91 -15.39
C ASN A 34 -9.56 -27.26 -14.23
N GLY A 35 -9.68 -25.94 -14.24
CA GLY A 35 -10.52 -25.26 -13.28
C GLY A 35 -10.91 -23.87 -13.73
N LYS A 36 -11.63 -23.16 -12.87
CA LYS A 36 -12.11 -21.81 -13.13
C LYS A 36 -11.96 -20.91 -11.91
N ILE A 37 -11.47 -19.70 -12.14
CA ILE A 37 -11.47 -18.60 -11.20
C ILE A 37 -12.77 -17.82 -11.37
N VAL A 38 -13.46 -17.58 -10.26
CA VAL A 38 -14.68 -16.76 -10.19
C VAL A 38 -14.33 -15.48 -9.44
N VAL A 39 -14.52 -14.34 -10.10
CA VAL A 39 -14.26 -13.01 -9.54
C VAL A 39 -15.58 -12.22 -9.43
N PRO A 40 -15.62 -11.14 -8.64
CA PRO A 40 -16.80 -10.30 -8.52
C PRO A 40 -17.31 -9.78 -9.89
N PRO A 41 -18.62 -9.54 -10.03
CA PRO A 41 -19.20 -9.04 -11.27
C PRO A 41 -18.52 -7.76 -11.77
N GLY A 42 -18.23 -7.70 -13.07
CA GLY A 42 -17.57 -6.56 -13.71
C GLY A 42 -16.04 -6.54 -13.61
N GLN A 43 -15.44 -7.51 -12.91
CA GLN A 43 -13.99 -7.70 -12.86
C GLN A 43 -13.56 -8.83 -13.81
N VAL A 44 -12.29 -8.79 -14.25
CA VAL A 44 -11.71 -9.77 -15.16
C VAL A 44 -10.63 -10.56 -14.43
N PRO A 45 -10.66 -11.90 -14.43
CA PRO A 45 -9.71 -12.74 -13.69
C PRO A 45 -8.33 -12.87 -14.37
N LEU A 46 -8.09 -12.12 -15.46
CA LEU A 46 -6.86 -12.20 -16.25
C LEU A 46 -5.65 -11.91 -15.36
N GLY A 47 -4.67 -12.80 -15.37
CA GLY A 47 -3.42 -12.64 -14.62
C GLY A 47 -3.50 -13.13 -13.18
N VAL A 48 -4.65 -13.64 -12.70
CA VAL A 48 -4.69 -14.46 -11.49
C VAL A 48 -3.81 -15.68 -11.70
N LYS A 49 -2.85 -15.87 -10.79
CA LYS A 49 -1.90 -16.98 -10.83
C LYS A 49 -2.38 -18.06 -9.88
N ILE A 50 -2.37 -19.29 -10.37
CA ILE A 50 -2.75 -20.50 -9.64
C ILE A 50 -1.46 -21.29 -9.41
N THR A 51 -1.25 -21.67 -8.16
CA THR A 51 -0.09 -22.42 -7.69
C THR A 51 -0.57 -23.68 -6.97
N VAL A 52 0.30 -24.68 -6.88
CA VAL A 52 -0.02 -25.94 -6.20
C VAL A 52 0.88 -26.07 -4.96
N ALA A 53 0.25 -26.19 -3.79
CA ALA A 53 0.95 -26.34 -2.54
C ALA A 53 1.89 -27.55 -2.55
N GLY A 54 3.09 -27.40 -2.00
CA GLY A 54 4.16 -28.39 -2.02
C GLY A 54 4.81 -28.62 -3.40
N MET A 55 4.41 -27.86 -4.43
CA MET A 55 4.89 -28.02 -5.81
C MET A 55 5.19 -26.67 -6.48
N SER A 56 6.34 -26.08 -6.13
CA SER A 56 6.75 -24.75 -6.62
C SER A 56 6.86 -24.60 -8.14
N SER A 57 7.00 -25.70 -8.90
CA SER A 57 7.07 -25.68 -10.36
C SER A 57 5.71 -25.81 -11.06
N ALA A 58 4.63 -26.16 -10.34
CA ALA A 58 3.30 -26.32 -10.90
C ALA A 58 2.52 -25.01 -10.76
N VAL A 59 2.46 -24.25 -11.86
CA VAL A 59 1.84 -22.93 -11.93
C VAL A 59 1.01 -22.81 -13.20
N ALA A 60 -0.15 -22.16 -13.11
CA ALA A 60 -0.93 -21.70 -14.25
C ALA A 60 -1.41 -20.27 -14.03
N TYR A 61 -1.95 -19.67 -15.09
CA TYR A 61 -2.59 -18.36 -15.04
C TYR A 61 -4.00 -18.48 -15.61
N ALA A 62 -4.95 -17.80 -14.99
CA ALA A 62 -6.30 -17.70 -15.51
C ALA A 62 -6.32 -16.80 -16.75
N GLY A 63 -7.03 -17.24 -17.79
CA GLY A 63 -7.38 -16.38 -18.93
C GLY A 63 -8.59 -15.48 -18.61
N ASP A 64 -9.03 -14.68 -19.58
CA ASP A 64 -10.14 -13.71 -19.42
C ASP A 64 -11.47 -14.35 -18.96
N SER A 65 -11.67 -15.62 -19.29
CA SER A 65 -12.87 -16.40 -18.89
C SER A 65 -12.76 -17.04 -17.51
N GLY A 66 -11.63 -16.83 -16.81
CA GLY A 66 -11.30 -17.45 -15.52
C GLY A 66 -10.73 -18.86 -15.63
N LYS A 67 -10.77 -19.48 -16.82
CA LYS A 67 -10.31 -20.86 -17.01
C LYS A 67 -8.79 -20.97 -16.91
N TYR A 68 -8.33 -22.07 -16.31
CA TYR A 68 -6.92 -22.46 -16.23
C TYR A 68 -6.75 -23.98 -16.41
N SER A 69 -5.51 -24.41 -16.70
CA SER A 69 -5.11 -25.81 -16.81
C SER A 69 -3.72 -26.01 -16.21
N ILE A 70 -3.54 -27.01 -15.35
CA ILE A 70 -2.27 -27.37 -14.70
C ILE A 70 -1.94 -28.83 -14.99
N GLU A 71 -0.70 -29.12 -15.36
CA GLU A 71 -0.20 -30.48 -15.51
C GLU A 71 0.48 -30.97 -14.22
N LEU A 72 0.04 -32.12 -13.71
CA LEU A 72 0.61 -32.75 -12.52
C LEU A 72 1.16 -34.15 -12.85
N ARG A 73 2.30 -34.49 -12.25
CA ARG A 73 3.00 -35.77 -12.48
C ARG A 73 2.89 -36.74 -11.31
N LYS A 74 1.97 -36.48 -10.40
CA LYS A 74 1.70 -37.29 -9.22
C LYS A 74 0.20 -37.38 -9.02
N SER A 75 -0.26 -38.56 -8.61
CA SER A 75 -1.62 -38.73 -8.07
C SER A 75 -1.66 -38.33 -6.61
N GLY A 76 -2.85 -37.96 -6.14
CA GLY A 76 -3.10 -37.59 -4.75
C GLY A 76 -4.01 -36.38 -4.65
N ARG A 77 -4.21 -35.92 -3.43
CA ARG A 77 -4.96 -34.72 -3.12
C ARG A 77 -4.03 -33.51 -3.08
N PHE A 78 -4.36 -32.47 -3.83
CA PHE A 78 -3.57 -31.25 -3.94
C PHE A 78 -4.39 -30.03 -3.53
N LEU A 79 -3.71 -29.06 -2.90
CA LEU A 79 -4.27 -27.75 -2.60
C LEU A 79 -3.85 -26.78 -3.71
N LEU A 80 -4.83 -26.23 -4.42
CA LEU A 80 -4.66 -25.17 -5.40
C LEU A 80 -4.86 -23.83 -4.70
N ILE A 81 -3.92 -22.91 -4.85
CA ILE A 81 -4.00 -21.56 -4.30
C ILE A 81 -3.93 -20.56 -5.45
N ALA A 82 -4.95 -19.72 -5.55
CA ALA A 82 -5.05 -18.65 -6.52
C ALA A 82 -4.84 -17.30 -5.84
N HIS A 83 -4.03 -16.44 -6.46
CA HIS A 83 -3.79 -15.06 -6.02
C HIS A 83 -3.71 -14.11 -7.21
N GLY A 84 -3.95 -12.82 -6.97
CA GLY A 84 -3.80 -11.80 -8.00
C GLY A 84 -3.61 -10.42 -7.38
N ARG A 85 -3.05 -9.49 -8.15
CA ARG A 85 -2.77 -8.13 -7.67
C ARG A 85 -4.04 -7.40 -7.19
N ASP A 86 -5.17 -7.68 -7.84
CA ASP A 86 -6.45 -7.01 -7.58
C ASP A 86 -7.42 -7.87 -6.75
N PHE A 87 -7.03 -9.11 -6.40
CA PHE A 87 -7.89 -10.08 -5.75
C PHE A 87 -7.22 -10.66 -4.50
N ASP A 88 -8.00 -10.93 -3.46
CA ASP A 88 -7.51 -11.69 -2.31
C ASP A 88 -7.19 -13.13 -2.72
N ALA A 89 -6.33 -13.78 -1.93
CA ALA A 89 -6.03 -15.19 -2.13
C ALA A 89 -7.26 -16.07 -1.86
N GLY A 90 -7.41 -17.13 -2.63
CA GLY A 90 -8.42 -18.16 -2.44
C GLY A 90 -7.86 -19.53 -2.80
N TYR A 91 -8.54 -20.59 -2.35
CA TYR A 91 -8.03 -21.95 -2.52
C TYR A 91 -9.12 -22.98 -2.78
N ALA A 92 -8.71 -24.12 -3.35
CA ALA A 92 -9.56 -25.31 -3.50
C ALA A 92 -8.72 -26.59 -3.45
N TRP A 93 -9.33 -27.65 -2.92
CA TRP A 93 -8.76 -28.99 -2.95
C TRP A 93 -9.17 -29.73 -4.23
N VAL A 94 -8.24 -30.50 -4.80
CA VAL A 94 -8.51 -31.37 -5.95
C VAL A 94 -7.87 -32.74 -5.76
N ASP A 95 -8.62 -33.80 -6.07
CA ASP A 95 -8.11 -35.17 -6.10
C ASP A 95 -7.70 -35.54 -7.52
N VAL A 96 -6.45 -35.96 -7.69
CA VAL A 96 -5.83 -36.12 -9.01
C VAL A 96 -5.40 -37.56 -9.22
N GLU A 97 -5.77 -38.08 -10.39
CA GLU A 97 -5.40 -39.40 -10.87
C GLU A 97 -4.59 -39.25 -12.16
N LEU A 98 -3.48 -39.99 -12.27
CA LEU A 98 -2.59 -39.92 -13.42
C LEU A 98 -3.28 -40.37 -14.70
N GLU A 99 -2.87 -39.81 -15.84
CA GLU A 99 -3.41 -40.10 -17.18
C GLU A 99 -4.89 -39.72 -17.35
N LYS A 100 -5.43 -38.90 -16.44
CA LYS A 100 -6.79 -38.37 -16.52
C LYS A 100 -6.80 -36.84 -16.59
N THR A 101 -7.89 -36.33 -17.15
CA THR A 101 -8.30 -34.95 -16.98
C THR A 101 -9.26 -34.86 -15.80
N VAL A 102 -8.99 -33.96 -14.87
CA VAL A 102 -9.79 -33.72 -13.66
C VAL A 102 -10.27 -32.27 -13.67
N ASP A 103 -11.54 -32.06 -13.35
CA ASP A 103 -12.09 -30.72 -13.12
C ASP A 103 -11.99 -30.39 -11.62
N ALA A 104 -11.20 -29.38 -11.29
CA ALA A 104 -11.11 -28.82 -9.95
C ALA A 104 -12.35 -27.96 -9.62
N PRO A 105 -12.70 -27.83 -8.33
CA PRO A 105 -13.71 -26.86 -7.89
C PRO A 105 -13.36 -25.44 -8.32
N ASP A 106 -14.39 -24.63 -8.57
CA ASP A 106 -14.23 -23.21 -8.83
C ASP A 106 -13.60 -22.50 -7.62
N ILE A 107 -12.58 -21.68 -7.85
CA ILE A 107 -11.97 -20.85 -6.81
C ILE A 107 -12.58 -19.46 -6.90
N SER A 108 -13.35 -19.08 -5.89
CA SER A 108 -13.95 -17.75 -5.80
C SER A 108 -12.99 -16.79 -5.09
N LEU A 109 -12.71 -15.65 -5.69
CA LEU A 109 -11.86 -14.61 -5.11
C LEU A 109 -12.71 -13.37 -4.80
N SER A 110 -12.41 -12.72 -3.67
CA SER A 110 -12.88 -11.36 -3.42
C SER A 110 -11.94 -10.35 -4.07
N GLY A 111 -12.47 -9.20 -4.50
CA GLY A 111 -11.62 -8.06 -4.85
C GLY A 111 -10.93 -7.55 -3.60
N LYS A 112 -9.67 -7.12 -3.73
CA LYS A 112 -8.95 -6.54 -2.60
C LYS A 112 -9.64 -5.27 -2.10
N ILE A 113 -9.55 -5.07 -0.79
CA ILE A 113 -9.97 -3.84 -0.15
C ILE A 113 -8.76 -2.92 -0.02
N VAL A 114 -8.97 -1.63 -0.27
CA VAL A 114 -7.90 -0.62 -0.17
C VAL A 114 -7.35 -0.56 1.25
N GLY A 115 -6.02 -0.56 1.38
CA GLY A 115 -5.34 -0.56 2.68
C GLY A 115 -5.41 -1.90 3.42
N GLU A 116 -5.92 -2.96 2.78
CA GLU A 116 -5.95 -4.30 3.34
C GLU A 116 -5.17 -5.30 2.48
N ALA A 117 -4.74 -6.37 3.11
CA ALA A 117 -4.21 -7.54 2.41
C ALA A 117 -4.55 -8.82 3.18
N LEU A 118 -4.80 -9.89 2.41
CA LEU A 118 -4.98 -11.25 2.90
C LEU A 118 -3.76 -12.10 2.51
N TRP A 119 -3.14 -12.71 3.52
CA TRP A 119 -2.12 -13.74 3.34
C TRP A 119 -2.70 -15.11 3.65
N VAL A 120 -2.20 -16.13 2.94
CA VAL A 120 -2.55 -17.53 3.14
C VAL A 120 -1.26 -18.35 3.20
N ALA A 121 -1.18 -19.26 4.16
CA ALA A 121 -0.11 -20.25 4.29
C ALA A 121 -0.73 -21.61 4.59
N SER A 122 -0.05 -22.70 4.24
CA SER A 122 -0.59 -24.04 4.47
C SER A 122 0.46 -25.00 5.00
N ILE A 123 0.02 -25.94 5.86
CA ILE A 123 0.83 -27.08 6.29
C ILE A 123 1.17 -28.02 5.12
N VAL A 124 0.52 -27.92 3.95
CA VAL A 124 0.88 -28.69 2.76
C VAL A 124 2.25 -28.24 2.21
N ASP A 125 2.53 -26.94 2.23
CA ASP A 125 3.84 -26.38 1.85
C ASP A 125 4.89 -26.57 2.94
N PHE A 126 4.45 -26.58 4.20
CA PHE A 126 5.31 -26.69 5.38
C PHE A 126 4.80 -27.81 6.32
N PRO A 127 5.06 -29.10 6.00
CA PRO A 127 4.48 -30.22 6.73
C PRO A 127 4.90 -30.36 8.20
N ASP A 128 6.00 -29.72 8.60
CA ASP A 128 6.50 -29.68 9.98
C ASP A 128 6.04 -28.43 10.76
N ALA A 129 5.26 -27.55 10.14
CA ALA A 129 4.75 -26.33 10.76
C ALA A 129 3.65 -26.60 11.78
N THR A 130 3.69 -25.84 12.87
CA THR A 130 2.69 -25.81 13.95
C THR A 130 2.06 -24.43 14.12
N GLY A 131 2.53 -23.44 13.37
CA GLY A 131 2.01 -22.08 13.35
C GLY A 131 2.77 -21.21 12.34
N PHE A 132 2.15 -20.11 11.94
CA PHE A 132 2.67 -19.18 10.94
C PHE A 132 2.58 -17.73 11.41
N ASN A 133 3.55 -16.93 11.01
CA ASN A 133 3.53 -15.47 11.12
C ASN A 133 3.93 -14.84 9.79
N ILE A 134 3.40 -13.66 9.50
CA ILE A 134 3.89 -12.80 8.43
C ILE A 134 4.78 -11.73 9.04
N LYS A 135 5.98 -11.57 8.47
CA LYS A 135 6.93 -10.55 8.88
C LYS A 135 7.11 -9.51 7.79
N SER A 136 6.78 -8.27 8.11
CA SER A 136 7.02 -7.10 7.27
C SER A 136 8.52 -6.85 7.08
N VAL A 137 8.88 -6.41 5.87
CA VAL A 137 10.26 -6.07 5.50
C VAL A 137 10.33 -4.63 5.01
N ASP A 138 9.50 -4.25 4.03
CA ASP A 138 9.47 -2.88 3.51
C ASP A 138 8.11 -2.58 2.86
N PRO A 139 7.35 -1.58 3.35
CA PRO A 139 7.57 -0.87 4.61
C PRO A 139 7.43 -1.80 5.82
N VAL A 140 8.07 -1.44 6.92
CA VAL A 140 7.96 -2.16 8.21
C VAL A 140 6.70 -1.68 8.93
N TRP A 141 5.81 -2.61 9.28
CA TRP A 141 4.57 -2.30 10.01
C TRP A 141 4.80 -2.39 11.53
N SER A 142 3.82 -1.96 12.33
CA SER A 142 3.80 -2.15 13.78
C SER A 142 2.54 -2.92 14.20
N PRO A 143 2.67 -4.14 14.77
CA PRO A 143 3.91 -4.89 14.99
C PRO A 143 4.55 -5.37 13.68
N ALA A 144 5.87 -5.57 13.68
CA ALA A 144 6.61 -5.97 12.48
C ALA A 144 6.38 -7.44 12.07
N SER A 145 5.90 -8.27 12.99
CA SER A 145 5.49 -9.66 12.77
C SER A 145 4.08 -9.87 13.34
N ALA A 146 3.23 -10.57 12.59
CA ALA A 146 1.83 -10.82 12.93
C ALA A 146 1.47 -12.28 12.71
N THR A 147 0.75 -12.86 13.67
CA THR A 147 0.35 -14.28 13.65
C THR A 147 -0.79 -14.53 12.67
N MET A 148 -0.71 -15.67 11.96
CA MET A 148 -1.77 -16.19 11.10
C MET A 148 -2.59 -17.25 11.84
N TYR A 149 -3.84 -17.45 11.43
CA TYR A 149 -4.81 -18.27 12.14
C TYR A 149 -5.50 -19.29 11.23
N ASP A 150 -5.73 -20.50 11.75
CA ASP A 150 -6.51 -21.60 11.14
C ASP A 150 -7.72 -21.88 12.03
N ASP A 151 -8.57 -20.86 12.20
CA ASP A 151 -9.65 -20.82 13.18
C ASP A 151 -10.99 -20.29 12.62
N GLY A 152 -11.08 -20.12 11.30
CA GLY A 152 -12.24 -19.53 10.61
C GLY A 152 -12.38 -18.02 10.78
N SER A 153 -11.34 -17.34 11.26
CA SER A 153 -11.29 -15.88 11.41
C SER A 153 -10.13 -15.28 10.60
N HIS A 154 -9.96 -13.96 10.62
CA HIS A 154 -8.87 -13.27 9.91
C HIS A 154 -8.76 -13.59 8.40
N GLY A 155 -9.88 -13.95 7.77
CA GLY A 155 -9.93 -14.33 6.35
C GLY A 155 -9.74 -15.83 6.09
N ASP A 156 -9.59 -16.64 7.13
CA ASP A 156 -9.66 -18.10 7.01
C ASP A 156 -11.12 -18.53 6.75
N LEU A 157 -11.29 -19.44 5.79
CA LEU A 157 -12.61 -19.93 5.36
C LEU A 157 -13.09 -21.10 6.23
N LEU A 158 -12.18 -21.91 6.77
CA LEU A 158 -12.50 -23.18 7.43
C LEU A 158 -11.53 -23.47 8.57
N ALA A 159 -12.01 -23.39 9.80
CA ALA A 159 -11.20 -23.67 10.99
C ALA A 159 -10.65 -25.11 11.03
N ASN A 160 -9.38 -25.24 11.42
CA ASN A 160 -8.62 -26.49 11.60
C ASN A 160 -8.49 -27.33 10.32
N ASP A 161 -8.38 -26.69 9.16
CA ASP A 161 -8.17 -27.38 7.89
C ASP A 161 -6.71 -27.40 7.43
N GLY A 162 -5.80 -26.82 8.23
CA GLY A 162 -4.38 -26.72 7.95
C GLY A 162 -4.01 -25.55 7.05
N ILE A 163 -4.95 -24.64 6.78
CA ILE A 163 -4.74 -23.42 6.00
C ILE A 163 -4.87 -22.24 6.94
N TYR A 164 -3.76 -21.52 7.10
CA TYR A 164 -3.67 -20.36 7.97
C TYR A 164 -3.89 -19.12 7.12
N ALA A 165 -4.70 -18.20 7.62
CA ALA A 165 -4.93 -16.92 6.99
C ALA A 165 -4.64 -15.77 7.95
N LEU A 166 -4.30 -14.62 7.37
CA LEU A 166 -4.23 -13.37 8.09
C LEU A 166 -4.69 -12.23 7.19
N ARG A 167 -5.69 -11.49 7.64
CA ARG A 167 -6.07 -10.20 7.08
C ARG A 167 -5.55 -9.09 7.97
N LEU A 168 -4.73 -8.21 7.41
CA LEU A 168 -4.37 -6.95 8.06
C LEU A 168 -5.06 -5.79 7.35
N THR A 169 -5.37 -4.78 8.15
CA THR A 169 -6.01 -3.54 7.72
C THR A 169 -5.09 -2.36 8.02
N ASN A 170 -5.38 -1.20 7.42
CA ASN A 170 -4.60 0.03 7.59
C ASN A 170 -3.12 -0.11 7.18
N LEU A 171 -2.85 -0.96 6.19
CA LEU A 171 -1.53 -1.12 5.63
C LEU A 171 -1.18 0.06 4.73
N THR A 172 0.12 0.36 4.65
CA THR A 172 0.63 1.25 3.63
C THR A 172 0.22 0.74 2.25
N THR A 173 -0.34 1.60 1.42
CA THR A 173 -0.74 1.26 0.06
C THR A 173 0.48 1.09 -0.85
N GLY A 174 0.35 0.28 -1.90
CA GLY A 174 1.45 -0.03 -2.81
C GLY A 174 2.11 -1.39 -2.55
N SER A 175 3.35 -1.54 -3.03
CA SER A 175 4.15 -2.76 -2.87
C SER A 175 4.57 -2.96 -1.41
N GLN A 176 4.28 -4.14 -0.87
CA GLN A 176 4.65 -4.57 0.47
C GLN A 176 5.57 -5.79 0.38
N GLN A 177 6.80 -5.66 0.86
CA GLN A 177 7.76 -6.75 0.98
C GLN A 177 7.59 -7.45 2.34
N TYR A 178 7.54 -8.79 2.33
CA TYR A 178 7.38 -9.60 3.53
C TYR A 178 8.11 -10.95 3.41
N SER A 179 8.24 -11.62 4.56
CA SER A 179 8.65 -13.03 4.64
C SER A 179 7.63 -13.83 5.43
N LEU A 180 7.51 -15.12 5.12
CA LEU A 180 6.72 -16.06 5.90
C LEU A 180 7.62 -16.67 6.97
N GLU A 181 7.22 -16.56 8.23
CA GLU A 181 7.85 -17.24 9.35
C GLU A 181 6.95 -18.39 9.79
N TYR A 182 7.51 -19.58 10.02
CA TYR A 182 6.75 -20.71 10.54
C TYR A 182 7.48 -21.38 11.70
N THR A 183 6.72 -21.88 12.66
CA THR A 183 7.24 -22.56 13.85
C THR A 183 7.13 -24.06 13.67
N LYS A 184 8.24 -24.78 13.88
CA LYS A 184 8.29 -26.24 13.81
C LYS A 184 7.82 -26.90 15.10
N ALA A 185 7.55 -28.20 15.03
CA ALA A 185 7.17 -29.01 16.20
C ALA A 185 8.18 -28.99 17.36
N ASP A 186 9.47 -28.74 17.08
CA ASP A 186 10.52 -28.58 18.10
C ASP A 186 10.62 -27.14 18.66
N GLY A 187 9.75 -26.23 18.21
CA GLY A 187 9.73 -24.83 18.59
C GLY A 187 10.69 -23.94 17.78
N ALA A 188 11.46 -24.49 16.83
CA ALA A 188 12.34 -23.69 15.99
C ALA A 188 11.54 -22.79 15.03
N LEU A 189 11.99 -21.55 14.86
CA LEU A 189 11.42 -20.60 13.90
C LEU A 189 12.26 -20.61 12.61
N GLU A 190 11.60 -20.78 11.46
CA GLU A 190 12.22 -20.62 10.15
C GLU A 190 11.56 -19.49 9.35
N THR A 191 12.36 -18.80 8.54
CA THR A 191 11.88 -17.75 7.62
C THR A 191 12.09 -18.21 6.17
N LYS A 192 11.04 -18.10 5.36
CA LYS A 192 11.04 -18.48 3.94
C LYS A 192 10.30 -17.45 3.09
N LEU A 193 10.53 -17.54 1.78
CA LEU A 193 9.63 -16.92 0.81
C LEU A 193 8.29 -17.64 0.85
N ASP A 194 7.21 -16.87 0.73
CA ASP A 194 5.88 -17.43 0.51
C ASP A 194 5.84 -18.10 -0.89
N PRO A 195 5.57 -19.41 -0.97
CA PRO A 195 5.38 -20.12 -2.25
C PRO A 195 4.27 -19.50 -3.10
N HIS A 196 3.28 -18.87 -2.44
CA HIS A 196 2.08 -18.27 -3.00
C HIS A 196 2.11 -16.74 -2.99
N ARG A 197 3.31 -16.14 -3.03
CA ARG A 197 3.46 -14.70 -3.24
C ARG A 197 3.03 -14.24 -4.64
N GLU A 198 2.56 -13.01 -4.73
CA GLU A 198 2.20 -12.37 -6.01
C GLU A 198 3.44 -12.11 -6.87
N ASN A 199 4.52 -11.66 -6.23
CA ASN A 199 5.77 -11.38 -6.92
C ASN A 199 6.99 -11.55 -5.97
N THR A 200 8.19 -11.48 -6.53
CA THR A 200 9.45 -11.44 -5.77
C THR A 200 10.16 -10.13 -6.04
N ARG A 201 10.54 -9.41 -5.00
CA ARG A 201 11.33 -8.18 -5.10
C ARG A 201 12.45 -8.22 -4.08
N ASN A 202 13.68 -7.85 -4.46
CA ASN A 202 14.87 -7.84 -3.59
C ASN A 202 15.09 -9.15 -2.79
N GLY A 203 14.68 -10.30 -3.32
CA GLY A 203 14.78 -11.58 -2.61
C GLY A 203 13.73 -11.83 -1.52
N TYR A 204 12.69 -11.00 -1.44
CA TYR A 204 11.56 -11.12 -0.51
C TYR A 204 10.24 -11.35 -1.25
N SER A 205 9.24 -11.83 -0.51
CA SER A 205 7.89 -11.98 -1.02
C SER A 205 7.25 -10.61 -1.16
N GLU A 206 6.45 -10.42 -2.20
CA GLU A 206 5.73 -9.17 -2.45
C GLU A 206 4.24 -9.43 -2.55
N ILE A 207 3.47 -8.54 -1.93
CA ILE A 207 2.02 -8.39 -2.10
C ILE A 207 1.72 -6.93 -2.39
N TYR A 208 0.78 -6.67 -3.30
CA TYR A 208 0.33 -5.31 -3.59
C TYR A 208 -0.92 -4.98 -2.77
N VAL A 209 -0.87 -3.88 -2.02
CA VAL A 209 -2.02 -3.30 -1.31
C VAL A 209 -2.61 -2.21 -2.19
N LEU A 210 -3.90 -2.32 -2.51
CA LEU A 210 -4.56 -1.36 -3.39
C LEU A 210 -4.53 0.05 -2.81
N GLU A 211 -4.33 1.02 -3.71
CA GLU A 211 -4.38 2.45 -3.41
C GLU A 211 -5.81 2.97 -3.51
N SER A 212 -6.21 3.84 -2.59
CA SER A 212 -7.50 4.53 -2.73
C SER A 212 -7.41 5.57 -3.84
N THR A 213 -8.40 5.59 -4.73
CA THR A 213 -8.56 6.70 -5.67
C THR A 213 -9.04 7.98 -4.97
N VAL A 214 -9.66 7.86 -3.79
CA VAL A 214 -10.13 8.99 -2.96
C VAL A 214 -9.89 8.67 -1.49
N LYS A 215 -9.17 9.53 -0.78
CA LYS A 215 -9.01 9.44 0.69
C LYS A 215 -9.86 10.51 1.35
N LEU A 216 -10.33 10.30 2.57
CA LEU A 216 -11.19 11.25 3.27
C LEU A 216 -10.59 11.58 4.63
N ALA A 217 -10.32 12.86 4.91
CA ALA A 217 -9.98 13.33 6.23
C ALA A 217 -11.23 13.87 6.92
N ARG A 218 -11.56 13.32 8.09
CA ARG A 218 -12.65 13.82 8.93
C ARG A 218 -12.07 14.31 10.24
N GLY A 219 -12.62 15.40 10.77
CA GLY A 219 -12.19 15.86 12.07
C GLY A 219 -13.06 16.97 12.59
N TYR A 220 -12.59 17.56 13.68
CA TYR A 220 -13.25 18.64 14.37
C TYR A 220 -12.21 19.64 14.85
N VAL A 221 -12.51 20.93 14.70
CA VAL A 221 -11.70 22.00 15.27
C VAL A 221 -12.35 22.59 16.52
N THR A 222 -11.53 22.97 17.48
CA THR A 222 -11.90 23.78 18.65
C THR A 222 -11.05 25.04 18.67
N SER A 223 -11.30 25.95 19.60
CA SER A 223 -10.49 27.14 19.81
C SER A 223 -10.46 27.56 21.27
N ASP A 224 -9.56 28.49 21.59
CA ASP A 224 -9.47 29.19 22.87
C ASP A 224 -10.60 30.22 23.10
N LEU A 225 -11.38 30.55 22.07
CA LEU A 225 -12.56 31.41 22.17
C LEU A 225 -13.84 30.60 22.44
N ASN A 226 -14.76 31.21 23.21
CA ASN A 226 -16.10 30.67 23.45
C ASN A 226 -17.07 31.08 22.33
N SER A 227 -18.01 30.19 21.96
CA SER A 227 -19.10 30.47 21.00
C SER A 227 -18.59 30.98 19.65
N VAL A 228 -17.69 30.23 19.04
CA VAL A 228 -17.11 30.53 17.73
C VAL A 228 -17.98 29.99 16.61
N ASP A 229 -18.15 30.79 15.56
CA ASP A 229 -18.64 30.33 14.27
C ASP A 229 -17.45 29.92 13.38
N TYR A 230 -17.23 28.62 13.26
CA TYR A 230 -16.11 28.08 12.48
C TYR A 230 -16.34 28.10 10.97
N SER A 231 -17.52 28.52 10.49
CA SER A 231 -17.80 28.60 9.05
C SER A 231 -16.90 29.59 8.29
N LYS A 232 -16.19 30.46 9.01
CA LYS A 232 -15.17 31.38 8.47
C LYS A 232 -13.77 30.79 8.39
N VAL A 233 -13.56 29.57 8.89
CA VAL A 233 -12.30 28.86 8.78
C VAL A 233 -12.27 28.14 7.45
N LYS A 234 -11.27 28.48 6.63
CA LYS A 234 -10.98 27.79 5.39
C LYS A 234 -10.00 26.67 5.68
N LEU A 235 -10.39 25.44 5.38
CA LEU A 235 -9.50 24.29 5.30
C LEU A 235 -9.03 24.14 3.86
N ALA A 236 -7.73 23.93 3.67
CA ALA A 236 -7.13 23.77 2.37
C ALA A 236 -6.03 22.71 2.38
N THR A 237 -5.73 22.17 1.19
CA THR A 237 -4.63 21.24 0.96
C THR A 237 -4.02 21.44 -0.43
N LYS A 238 -2.92 20.73 -0.73
CA LYS A 238 -2.26 20.70 -2.04
C LYS A 238 -2.01 22.10 -2.61
N LYS A 239 -1.24 22.91 -1.89
CA LYS A 239 -0.95 24.31 -2.25
C LYS A 239 -2.21 25.15 -2.44
N GLY A 240 -3.23 24.93 -1.62
CA GLY A 240 -4.48 25.67 -1.66
C GLY A 240 -5.38 25.37 -2.87
N SER A 241 -4.98 24.45 -3.75
CA SER A 241 -5.75 24.09 -4.96
C SER A 241 -7.10 23.46 -4.63
N ARG A 242 -7.22 22.82 -3.47
CA ARG A 242 -8.48 22.32 -2.91
C ARG A 242 -8.73 23.01 -1.59
N SER A 243 -9.95 23.47 -1.40
CA SER A 243 -10.35 24.08 -0.14
C SER A 243 -11.85 23.96 0.11
N MET A 244 -12.23 24.04 1.38
CA MET A 244 -13.60 24.16 1.83
C MET A 244 -13.67 25.09 3.06
N TYR A 245 -14.86 25.59 3.35
CA TYR A 245 -15.14 26.18 4.66
C TYR A 245 -15.64 25.09 5.61
N LEU A 246 -15.33 25.22 6.90
CA LEU A 246 -15.81 24.27 7.91
C LEU A 246 -17.31 24.43 8.16
N ASN A 247 -17.90 23.45 8.85
CA ASN A 247 -19.23 23.61 9.43
C ASN A 247 -19.19 24.62 10.59
N THR A 248 -20.35 25.17 10.96
CA THR A 248 -20.46 26.14 12.07
C THR A 248 -19.98 25.59 13.40
N ASP A 249 -20.10 24.28 13.61
CA ASP A 249 -19.61 23.59 14.80
C ASP A 249 -18.09 23.34 14.77
N GLY A 250 -17.44 23.42 13.61
CA GLY A 250 -16.02 23.11 13.43
C GLY A 250 -15.75 21.71 12.87
N GLY A 251 -16.81 20.94 12.59
CA GLY A 251 -16.69 19.65 11.92
C GLY A 251 -16.31 19.78 10.45
N TYR A 252 -15.58 18.80 9.93
CA TYR A 252 -15.27 18.70 8.50
C TYR A 252 -15.12 17.26 8.03
N SER A 253 -15.34 17.08 6.73
CA SER A 253 -15.13 15.85 5.99
C SER A 253 -14.60 16.24 4.62
N PHE A 254 -13.31 16.05 4.40
CA PHE A 254 -12.57 16.64 3.29
C PHE A 254 -11.90 15.57 2.45
N ALA A 255 -12.24 15.52 1.15
CA ALA A 255 -11.65 14.56 0.23
C ALA A 255 -10.21 14.97 -0.12
N MET A 256 -9.32 13.99 -0.12
CA MET A 256 -7.89 14.13 -0.30
C MET A 256 -7.40 13.19 -1.40
N GLU A 257 -6.34 13.62 -2.08
CA GLU A 257 -5.82 12.97 -3.28
C GLU A 257 -4.32 12.86 -3.18
N GLY A 258 -3.81 11.64 -3.20
CA GLY A 258 -2.38 11.38 -3.22
C GLY A 258 -2.00 10.18 -2.36
N ASN A 259 -0.69 9.94 -2.29
CA ASN A 259 -0.08 8.94 -1.45
C ASN A 259 1.08 9.58 -0.67
N GLY A 260 1.23 9.23 0.61
CA GLY A 260 2.26 9.80 1.49
C GLY A 260 1.76 10.95 2.38
N ARG A 261 2.70 11.82 2.79
CA ARG A 261 2.42 12.96 3.69
C ARG A 261 1.74 14.10 2.93
N GLU A 262 0.59 14.52 3.44
CA GLU A 262 -0.13 15.71 2.98
C GLU A 262 -0.43 16.61 4.19
N TYR A 263 -0.90 17.85 3.98
CA TYR A 263 -1.19 18.79 5.07
C TYR A 263 -2.62 19.30 4.99
N LEU A 264 -3.29 19.31 6.14
CA LEU A 264 -4.53 20.05 6.35
C LEU A 264 -4.16 21.42 6.88
N VAL A 265 -4.43 22.48 6.11
CA VAL A 265 -4.10 23.84 6.49
C VAL A 265 -5.37 24.63 6.77
N PHE A 266 -5.53 25.04 8.03
CA PHE A 266 -6.63 25.85 8.53
C PHE A 266 -6.21 27.32 8.54
N ARG A 267 -7.01 28.17 7.89
CA ARG A 267 -6.76 29.61 7.81
C ARG A 267 -8.03 30.40 8.02
N SER A 268 -7.94 31.49 8.76
CA SER A 268 -9.01 32.47 8.94
C SER A 268 -8.43 33.83 9.33
N PRO A 269 -9.11 34.95 9.06
CA PRO A 269 -8.76 36.24 9.67
C PRO A 269 -8.82 36.20 11.21
N ASP A 270 -9.63 35.30 11.78
CA ASP A 270 -9.88 35.25 13.22
C ASP A 270 -8.90 34.40 14.04
N PHE A 271 -8.29 33.41 13.38
CA PHE A 271 -7.42 32.40 14.00
C PHE A 271 -6.05 32.39 13.34
N HIS A 272 -5.02 32.08 14.12
CA HIS A 272 -3.69 31.82 13.57
C HIS A 272 -3.74 30.63 12.62
N ILE A 273 -2.96 30.70 11.55
CA ILE A 273 -2.82 29.56 10.62
C ILE A 273 -2.28 28.34 11.36
N ARG A 274 -2.84 27.18 11.03
CA ARG A 274 -2.38 25.89 11.54
C ARG A 274 -2.31 24.89 10.41
N ALA A 275 -1.15 24.26 10.22
CA ALA A 275 -0.98 23.13 9.33
C ALA A 275 -0.85 21.86 10.17
N ILE A 276 -1.46 20.78 9.72
CA ILE A 276 -1.35 19.47 10.36
C ILE A 276 -0.86 18.47 9.33
N PRO A 277 0.28 17.82 9.56
CA PRO A 277 0.71 16.72 8.72
C PRO A 277 -0.26 15.55 8.91
N ILE A 278 -0.69 14.98 7.80
CA ILE A 278 -1.42 13.73 7.78
C ILE A 278 -0.67 12.72 6.92
N ASP A 279 -0.69 11.46 7.33
CA ASP A 279 -0.16 10.37 6.53
C ASP A 279 -1.31 9.67 5.81
N LEU A 280 -1.42 9.94 4.51
CA LEU A 280 -2.41 9.30 3.66
C LEU A 280 -1.98 7.91 3.22
N SER A 281 -0.75 7.47 3.52
CA SER A 281 -0.22 6.23 2.98
C SER A 281 -0.95 4.98 3.46
N THR A 282 -1.63 5.04 4.62
CA THR A 282 -2.19 3.87 5.32
C THR A 282 -3.72 3.79 5.39
N VAL A 283 -4.48 4.83 4.98
CA VAL A 283 -5.92 4.87 5.24
C VAL A 283 -6.78 5.44 4.11
N THR A 284 -7.99 4.89 3.95
CA THR A 284 -9.07 5.44 3.12
C THR A 284 -9.83 6.55 3.83
N LEU A 285 -10.01 6.41 5.14
CA LEU A 285 -10.61 7.38 6.05
C LEU A 285 -9.60 7.70 7.16
N TYR A 286 -9.20 8.95 7.27
CA TYR A 286 -8.35 9.45 8.33
C TYR A 286 -9.18 10.27 9.32
N ASP A 287 -9.39 9.72 10.51
CA ASP A 287 -9.98 10.46 11.63
C ASP A 287 -8.88 11.33 12.28
N VAL A 288 -8.91 12.61 11.93
CA VAL A 288 -7.97 13.62 12.42
C VAL A 288 -8.29 13.90 13.89
N PRO A 289 -7.30 13.81 14.80
CA PRO A 289 -7.48 14.23 16.19
C PRO A 289 -8.03 15.65 16.30
N THR A 290 -8.86 15.90 17.31
CA THR A 290 -9.44 17.23 17.53
C THR A 290 -8.35 18.29 17.56
N THR A 291 -8.49 19.29 16.70
CA THR A 291 -7.48 20.31 16.46
C THR A 291 -7.88 21.63 17.12
N THR A 292 -7.00 22.21 17.93
CA THR A 292 -7.25 23.53 18.54
C THR A 292 -6.67 24.66 17.68
N LEU A 293 -7.50 25.60 17.25
CA LEU A 293 -7.07 26.81 16.55
C LEU A 293 -6.91 27.95 17.58
N SER A 294 -5.70 28.52 17.66
CA SER A 294 -5.42 29.66 18.53
C SER A 294 -5.96 30.94 17.91
N SER A 295 -6.71 31.73 18.68
CA SER A 295 -7.20 33.02 18.24
C SER A 295 -6.06 34.00 17.97
N LYS A 296 -6.22 34.85 16.95
CA LYS A 296 -5.30 35.96 16.74
C LYS A 296 -5.52 37.02 17.81
N ARG A 297 -4.48 37.39 18.54
CA ARG A 297 -4.51 38.54 19.45
C ARG A 297 -4.13 39.83 18.71
N SER A 298 -4.47 40.97 19.30
CA SER A 298 -4.07 42.29 18.79
C SER A 298 -2.56 42.34 18.57
N GLY A 299 -2.17 42.78 17.37
CA GLY A 299 -0.78 42.92 16.96
C GLY A 299 0.01 41.62 16.74
N GLU A 300 -0.66 40.47 16.67
CA GLU A 300 -0.04 39.20 16.30
C GLU A 300 -0.22 38.86 14.82
N LEU A 301 0.83 38.28 14.22
CA LEU A 301 0.85 37.80 12.84
C LEU A 301 1.59 36.47 12.80
N LYS A 302 0.90 35.36 12.48
CA LYS A 302 1.54 34.05 12.24
C LYS A 302 1.55 33.70 10.75
N VAL A 303 2.71 33.29 10.26
CA VAL A 303 2.90 32.72 8.92
C VAL A 303 3.37 31.28 9.02
N VAL A 304 2.96 30.46 8.05
CA VAL A 304 3.33 29.06 7.93
C VAL A 304 3.70 28.78 6.47
N LEU A 305 4.81 28.09 6.26
CA LEU A 305 5.27 27.56 4.98
C LEU A 305 5.35 26.04 5.11
N VAL A 306 4.60 25.34 4.25
CA VAL A 306 4.66 23.88 4.15
C VAL A 306 5.75 23.52 3.15
N ALA A 307 6.84 22.88 3.60
CA ALA A 307 8.02 22.70 2.76
C ALA A 307 7.75 21.82 1.52
N SER A 308 6.95 20.76 1.66
CA SER A 308 6.61 19.85 0.56
C SER A 308 5.75 20.51 -0.53
N ASP A 309 5.21 21.70 -0.28
CA ASP A 309 4.51 22.48 -1.29
C ASP A 309 5.46 23.18 -2.27
N PHE A 310 6.77 23.08 -2.09
CA PHE A 310 7.75 23.70 -2.98
C PHE A 310 8.91 22.75 -3.27
N ALA A 311 9.58 22.98 -4.39
CA ALA A 311 10.84 22.32 -4.68
C ALA A 311 11.98 23.07 -3.97
N ASP A 312 12.96 22.33 -3.47
CA ASP A 312 14.25 22.86 -2.99
C ASP A 312 14.17 23.92 -1.89
N VAL A 313 13.27 23.71 -0.92
CA VAL A 313 13.18 24.56 0.28
C VAL A 313 14.46 24.41 1.11
N SER A 314 15.16 25.51 1.34
CA SER A 314 16.37 25.54 2.16
C SER A 314 16.53 26.89 2.86
N ASN A 315 16.64 26.87 4.20
CA ASN A 315 16.70 28.06 5.05
C ASN A 315 15.63 29.12 4.71
N PRO A 316 14.33 28.75 4.71
CA PRO A 316 13.28 29.64 4.23
C PRO A 316 13.13 30.89 5.12
N THR A 317 12.81 32.01 4.48
CA THR A 317 12.53 33.29 5.15
C THR A 317 11.20 33.87 4.67
N VAL A 318 10.63 34.79 5.44
CA VAL A 318 9.49 35.63 5.04
C VAL A 318 9.92 37.09 4.93
N VAL A 319 9.41 37.77 3.92
CA VAL A 319 9.52 39.22 3.73
C VAL A 319 8.12 39.82 3.61
N GLY A 320 7.95 41.06 4.06
CA GLY A 320 6.67 41.75 3.90
C GLY A 320 6.66 43.16 4.45
N SER A 321 5.57 43.87 4.18
CA SER A 321 5.43 45.29 4.57
C SER A 321 5.39 45.50 6.09
N PHE A 322 5.12 44.46 6.88
CA PHE A 322 5.06 44.51 8.36
C PHE A 322 6.44 44.63 9.05
N LYS A 323 7.53 44.29 8.37
CA LYS A 323 8.93 44.50 8.84
C LYS A 323 9.83 45.19 7.80
N GLY A 324 9.26 45.57 6.66
CA GLY A 324 9.98 46.11 5.51
C GLY A 324 10.52 45.03 4.59
N TRP A 325 10.43 45.25 3.28
CA TRP A 325 10.79 44.27 2.24
C TRP A 325 12.27 43.88 2.21
N SER A 326 13.16 44.75 2.70
CA SER A 326 14.61 44.53 2.72
C SER A 326 15.11 43.78 3.97
N ASN A 327 14.22 43.26 4.80
CA ASN A 327 14.56 42.63 6.07
C ASN A 327 13.96 41.21 6.19
N PRO A 328 14.53 40.20 5.51
CA PRO A 328 14.05 38.82 5.59
C PRO A 328 14.09 38.27 7.02
N GLN A 329 13.01 37.62 7.43
CA GLN A 329 12.86 37.00 8.75
C GLN A 329 12.88 35.48 8.59
N ALA A 330 13.68 34.77 9.38
CA ALA A 330 13.73 33.32 9.31
C ALA A 330 12.39 32.67 9.71
N LEU A 331 12.10 31.53 9.08
CA LEU A 331 11.04 30.61 9.48
C LEU A 331 11.68 29.37 10.10
N TYR A 332 10.97 28.74 11.03
CA TYR A 332 11.52 27.68 11.89
C TYR A 332 10.61 26.45 11.91
N ASP A 333 11.21 25.26 11.88
CA ASP A 333 10.56 23.94 12.03
C ASP A 333 11.28 23.22 13.20
N ASP A 334 11.19 23.81 14.38
CA ASP A 334 12.01 23.48 15.56
C ASP A 334 11.24 23.55 16.90
N ALA A 335 9.90 23.56 16.86
CA ALA A 335 9.00 23.77 17.98
C ALA A 335 9.21 25.10 18.73
N THR A 336 9.77 26.11 18.06
CA THR A 336 9.91 27.48 18.56
C THR A 336 9.27 28.50 17.61
N HIS A 337 9.25 29.78 17.99
CA HIS A 337 8.71 30.87 17.14
C HIS A 337 7.25 30.63 16.64
N GLY A 338 6.45 29.92 17.43
CA GLY A 338 5.07 29.58 17.10
C GLY A 338 4.91 28.28 16.31
N ASP A 339 5.99 27.55 16.04
CA ASP A 339 5.94 26.19 15.54
C ASP A 339 5.41 25.22 16.61
N ASP A 340 4.49 24.34 16.21
CA ASP A 340 3.80 23.43 17.12
C ASP A 340 4.59 22.12 17.29
N VAL A 341 5.27 21.63 16.25
CA VAL A 341 5.93 20.33 16.21
C VAL A 341 7.22 20.40 15.40
N ALA A 342 8.37 20.21 16.05
CA ALA A 342 9.67 20.23 15.39
C ALA A 342 9.85 19.09 14.36
N GLY A 343 10.40 19.42 13.20
CA GLY A 343 10.78 18.50 12.14
C GLY A 343 9.60 17.91 11.37
N ASP A 344 8.43 18.54 11.44
CA ASP A 344 7.23 18.06 10.78
C ASP A 344 7.14 18.54 9.31
N GLY A 345 7.99 19.49 8.90
CA GLY A 345 8.03 20.10 7.58
C GLY A 345 7.24 21.41 7.47
N VAL A 346 6.75 21.94 8.59
CA VAL A 346 5.97 23.18 8.68
C VAL A 346 6.82 24.30 9.28
N TYR A 347 7.38 25.14 8.40
CA TYR A 347 8.18 26.28 8.81
C TYR A 347 7.31 27.45 9.24
N THR A 348 7.49 27.90 10.48
CA THR A 348 6.59 28.85 11.14
C THR A 348 7.35 30.07 11.67
N CYS A 349 6.67 31.22 11.71
CA CYS A 349 7.11 32.36 12.50
C CYS A 349 5.91 33.17 13.00
N LEU A 350 5.87 33.44 14.30
CA LEU A 350 4.92 34.30 14.98
C LEU A 350 5.57 35.65 15.29
N PHE A 351 5.01 36.72 14.74
CA PHE A 351 5.36 38.09 15.06
C PHE A 351 4.39 38.67 16.08
N THR A 352 4.91 39.52 16.96
CA THR A 352 4.14 40.27 17.95
C THR A 352 4.46 41.77 17.83
N GLY A 353 3.56 42.61 18.35
CA GLY A 353 3.72 44.07 18.33
C GLY A 353 3.64 44.68 16.93
N ILE A 354 2.97 44.01 16.00
CA ILE A 354 2.66 44.57 14.67
C ILE A 354 1.47 45.52 14.82
N ALA A 355 1.49 46.68 14.15
CA ALA A 355 0.33 47.56 14.18
C ALA A 355 -0.88 46.87 13.52
N PRO A 356 -2.11 47.14 13.95
CA PRO A 356 -3.29 46.62 13.27
C PRO A 356 -3.36 47.07 11.82
N GLY A 357 -3.80 46.19 10.92
CA GLY A 357 -3.92 46.49 9.50
C GLY A 357 -3.69 45.29 8.60
N THR A 358 -3.60 45.57 7.30
CA THR A 358 -3.42 44.56 6.26
C THR A 358 -2.00 44.66 5.69
N TYR A 359 -1.32 43.53 5.60
CA TYR A 359 0.09 43.48 5.20
C TYR A 359 0.30 42.51 4.04
N GLU A 360 1.15 42.93 3.11
CA GLU A 360 1.62 42.12 2.00
C GLU A 360 2.89 41.36 2.39
N TYR A 361 3.01 40.11 1.94
CA TYR A 361 4.15 39.26 2.23
C TYR A 361 4.41 38.22 1.13
N ALA A 362 5.62 37.65 1.16
CA ALA A 362 6.04 36.52 0.37
C ALA A 362 7.07 35.68 1.13
N PHE A 363 7.24 34.44 0.72
CA PHE A 363 8.28 33.55 1.23
C PHE A 363 9.47 33.51 0.29
N ASN A 364 10.68 33.61 0.80
CA ASN A 364 11.87 33.17 0.06
C ASN A 364 12.13 31.72 0.49
N ILE A 365 11.84 30.77 -0.40
CA ILE A 365 12.00 29.33 -0.11
C ILE A 365 13.47 28.90 -0.15
N ASN A 366 14.31 29.68 -0.82
CA ASN A 366 15.76 29.59 -0.83
C ASN A 366 16.34 30.97 -1.18
N SER A 367 17.64 31.07 -1.48
CA SER A 367 18.31 32.34 -1.80
C SER A 367 17.88 33.01 -3.11
N GLU A 368 17.21 32.27 -4.01
CA GLU A 368 16.91 32.71 -5.38
C GLU A 368 15.41 32.79 -5.66
N ASN A 369 14.60 32.02 -4.94
CA ASN A 369 13.18 31.82 -5.25
C ASN A 369 12.28 32.47 -4.19
N GLN A 370 11.52 33.47 -4.63
CA GLN A 370 10.42 34.05 -3.88
C GLN A 370 9.08 33.53 -4.40
N VAL A 371 8.21 33.13 -3.49
CA VAL A 371 6.90 32.54 -3.78
C VAL A 371 5.81 33.14 -2.90
N LYS A 372 4.58 33.08 -3.38
CA LYS A 372 3.40 33.41 -2.59
C LYS A 372 3.06 32.28 -1.62
N ASP A 373 2.40 32.64 -0.54
CA ASP A 373 1.70 31.70 0.33
C ASP A 373 0.48 31.12 -0.39
N PRO A 374 0.44 29.81 -0.69
CA PRO A 374 -0.72 29.17 -1.29
C PRO A 374 -1.96 29.18 -0.38
N TYR A 375 -1.77 29.34 0.93
CA TYR A 375 -2.81 29.35 1.96
C TYR A 375 -3.12 30.76 2.47
N GLN A 376 -2.77 31.79 1.70
CA GLN A 376 -3.03 33.20 2.01
C GLN A 376 -4.51 33.50 2.37
N GLU A 377 -4.75 34.48 3.26
CA GLU A 377 -6.11 34.96 3.57
C GLU A 377 -6.72 35.69 2.37
N SER A 378 -5.90 36.51 1.72
CA SER A 378 -6.19 37.16 0.45
C SER A 378 -4.87 37.40 -0.28
N GLY A 379 -4.89 37.97 -1.48
CA GLY A 379 -3.65 38.34 -2.16
C GLY A 379 -3.90 39.05 -3.47
N ASN A 380 -2.82 39.59 -4.02
CA ASN A 380 -2.82 40.22 -5.34
C ASN A 380 -2.05 39.33 -6.34
N SER A 381 -1.67 39.86 -7.52
CA SER A 381 -0.92 39.09 -8.52
C SER A 381 0.46 38.61 -8.05
N THR A 382 1.05 39.30 -7.08
CA THR A 382 2.47 39.18 -6.70
C THR A 382 2.65 38.71 -5.26
N TYR A 383 1.83 39.18 -4.33
CA TYR A 383 1.99 39.00 -2.90
C TYR A 383 0.78 38.40 -2.23
N SER A 384 1.05 37.68 -1.15
CA SER A 384 0.06 37.21 -0.19
C SER A 384 -0.30 38.33 0.76
N ILE A 385 -1.54 38.32 1.25
CA ILE A 385 -2.03 39.35 2.16
C ILE A 385 -2.56 38.67 3.44
N ILE A 386 -2.20 39.26 4.57
CA ILE A 386 -2.62 38.84 5.92
C ILE A 386 -3.17 40.04 6.70
N GLU A 387 -4.21 39.80 7.49
CA GLU A 387 -4.77 40.78 8.42
C GLU A 387 -4.22 40.60 9.85
N VAL A 388 -3.82 41.71 10.46
CA VAL A 388 -3.47 41.85 11.88
C VAL A 388 -4.59 42.59 12.59
N LYS A 389 -5.15 41.93 13.61
CA LYS A 389 -6.29 42.44 14.36
C LYS A 389 -5.96 43.69 15.17
N GLN A 390 -7.00 44.51 15.35
CA GLN A 390 -7.01 45.65 16.28
C GLN A 390 -6.86 45.20 17.73
#